data_AF-A0A9X1SF40-F1
#
_entry.id   AF-A0A9X1SF40-F1
#
_cell.length_a   1.000
_cell.length_b   1.000
_cell.length_c   1.000
_cell.angle_alpha   90.00
_cell.angle_beta   90.00
_cell.angle_gamma   90.00
#
_symmetry.space_group_name_H-M   'P 1'
#
loop_
_entity.id
_entity.type
_entity.pdbx_description
1 polymer ?
#
loop_
_entity_poly.entity_id
_entity_poly.type
_entity_poly.pdbx_seq_one_letter_code
_entity_poly.pdbx_strand_id
1 'polypeptide(L)'
;MKRTYKLAIAGGLVALLAISPFALLDAQEPAAPTGEPPVAQEEMMEDIFVLPEELDDPAFAQYVDISLLPEAFVTKNATVLTDVGLQLGYGESILLRPHKAGSAKDTLALAANIASKSGDVKTLERIEAAAKKYGYADLGQQVAAAKLTAGESRAEEPGLSMSVADSSPDEFAMYGILMNEVESARLLHDSERLEKISKEIDKFTGLSEKQRKYVKQHISTAQGAVAEPGAEGNSIVSTLRSLEGQSRGHNDAADILNAIFKGVGNVVHGQSHHSGYGGGHYHNHYNSHGGYGGGYGGGYGGGYRPYGGGYRPYGGGYGGGYGGGYGGGHGGHYHGGHGHYHP
;
A
#
# COMPACT_ATOMS: atom_id res chain seq x y z
N MET A 1 33.21 -9.12 -38.07
CA MET A 1 34.30 -8.79 -37.13
C MET A 1 33.73 -8.68 -35.73
N LYS A 2 33.97 -9.67 -34.86
CA LYS A 2 33.48 -9.70 -33.47
C LYS A 2 34.57 -9.09 -32.58
N ARG A 3 34.30 -7.95 -31.94
CA ARG A 3 35.20 -7.36 -30.92
C ARG A 3 34.67 -7.75 -29.54
N THR A 4 35.35 -8.68 -28.90
CA THR A 4 35.20 -9.03 -27.49
C THR A 4 36.03 -8.08 -26.64
N TYR A 5 35.41 -7.25 -25.80
CA TYR A 5 36.10 -6.52 -24.74
C TYR A 5 35.99 -7.31 -23.44
N LYS A 6 37.12 -7.84 -22.98
CA LYS A 6 37.29 -8.36 -21.62
C LYS A 6 37.72 -7.17 -20.76
N LEU A 7 36.84 -6.68 -19.89
CA LEU A 7 37.22 -5.73 -18.84
C LEU A 7 37.46 -6.52 -17.56
N ALA A 8 38.70 -6.54 -17.10
CA ALA A 8 39.09 -7.09 -15.81
C ALA A 8 38.93 -5.99 -14.75
N ILE A 9 38.09 -6.22 -13.74
CA ILE A 9 38.01 -5.37 -12.56
C ILE A 9 38.81 -6.07 -11.46
N ALA A 10 40.03 -5.58 -11.25
CA ALA A 10 40.91 -5.96 -10.16
C ALA A 10 40.49 -5.22 -8.88
N GLY A 11 40.49 -5.96 -7.77
CA GLY A 11 39.99 -5.51 -6.48
C GLY A 11 40.79 -4.41 -5.80
N GLY A 12 40.17 -3.85 -4.78
CA GLY A 12 40.78 -2.94 -3.82
C GLY A 12 39.92 -2.91 -2.56
N LEU A 13 40.13 -3.88 -1.67
CA LEU A 13 39.50 -3.95 -0.35
C LEU A 13 40.43 -3.21 0.63
N VAL A 14 40.10 -1.95 0.94
CA VAL A 14 40.76 -1.17 1.98
C VAL A 14 39.81 -1.05 3.15
N ALA A 15 39.99 -1.91 4.15
CA ALA A 15 39.37 -1.79 5.45
C ALA A 15 40.12 -0.72 6.25
N LEU A 16 39.53 0.47 6.41
CA LEU A 16 40.03 1.51 7.31
C LEU A 16 39.18 1.52 8.58
N LEU A 17 39.69 0.82 9.59
CA LEU A 17 39.19 0.80 10.97
C LEU A 17 39.49 2.18 11.61
N ALA A 18 38.52 3.09 11.55
CA ALA A 18 38.56 4.34 12.31
C ALA A 18 37.90 4.10 13.67
N ILE A 19 38.75 3.93 14.69
CA ILE A 19 38.36 3.95 16.10
C ILE A 19 38.09 5.42 16.45
N SER A 20 36.83 5.82 16.53
CA SER A 20 36.43 7.14 17.03
C SER A 20 36.36 7.10 18.56
N PRO A 21 37.17 7.91 19.27
CA PRO A 21 37.02 8.12 20.71
C PRO A 21 35.88 9.12 20.92
N PHE A 22 34.63 8.64 20.95
CA PHE A 22 33.55 9.49 21.42
C PHE A 22 33.66 9.61 22.94
N ALA A 23 33.94 10.84 23.34
CA ALA A 23 34.13 11.31 24.68
C ALA A 23 33.03 10.82 25.63
N LEU A 24 33.45 10.50 26.86
CA LEU A 24 32.61 10.59 28.06
C LEU A 24 31.92 11.97 28.04
N LEU A 25 30.65 12.00 27.67
CA LEU A 25 29.77 13.10 28.02
C LEU A 25 29.23 12.78 29.41
N ASP A 26 29.50 13.68 30.35
CA ASP A 26 28.94 13.70 31.69
C ASP A 26 27.43 13.45 31.64
N ALA A 27 27.01 12.36 32.27
CA ALA A 27 25.60 12.07 32.51
C ALA A 27 25.10 13.04 33.59
N GLN A 28 24.78 14.27 33.18
CA GLN A 28 24.06 15.20 34.03
C GLN A 28 22.63 14.68 34.20
N GLU A 29 22.40 14.04 35.33
CA GLU A 29 21.11 13.51 35.78
C GLU A 29 20.07 14.65 35.71
N PRO A 30 19.11 14.61 34.76
CA PRO A 30 18.12 15.66 34.65
C PRO A 30 17.22 15.61 35.89
N ALA A 31 17.15 16.74 36.60
CA ALA A 31 16.29 16.90 37.76
C ALA A 31 14.86 16.44 37.44
N ALA A 32 14.32 15.55 38.27
CA ALA A 32 12.98 15.00 38.12
C ALA A 32 11.95 16.14 38.08
N PRO A 33 11.16 16.29 37.00
CA PRO A 33 10.08 17.26 36.96
C PRO A 33 8.98 16.83 37.93
N THR A 34 8.87 17.51 39.08
CA THR A 34 7.72 17.47 39.99
C THR A 34 6.52 18.22 39.40
N GLY A 35 6.06 17.79 38.22
CA GLY A 35 4.80 18.21 37.64
C GLY A 35 3.73 17.18 37.94
N GLU A 36 2.56 17.64 38.40
CA GLU A 36 1.37 16.81 38.57
C GLU A 36 1.10 15.99 37.30
N PRO A 37 0.73 14.70 37.41
CA PRO A 37 0.48 13.87 36.24
C PRO A 37 -0.66 14.51 35.44
N PRO A 38 -0.43 14.82 34.14
CA PRO A 38 -1.50 15.32 33.29
C PRO A 38 -2.65 14.31 33.35
N VAL A 39 -3.82 14.80 33.71
CA VAL A 39 -5.06 14.03 33.71
C VAL A 39 -5.24 13.53 32.28
N ALA A 40 -5.04 12.22 32.08
CA ALA A 40 -5.16 11.56 30.79
C ALA A 40 -6.59 11.77 30.28
N GLN A 41 -6.78 12.74 29.39
CA GLN A 41 -7.99 12.88 28.60
C GLN A 41 -7.92 11.85 27.46
N GLU A 42 -8.00 10.57 27.83
CA GLU A 42 -8.16 9.43 26.91
C GLU A 42 -9.64 9.23 26.61
N GLU A 43 -10.28 10.23 26.02
CA GLU A 43 -11.46 10.03 25.19
C GLU A 43 -11.11 10.46 23.77
N MET A 44 -10.04 9.88 23.23
CA MET A 44 -9.91 9.83 21.78
C MET A 44 -10.99 8.86 21.32
N MET A 45 -12.16 9.39 20.95
CA MET A 45 -13.13 8.65 20.16
C MET A 45 -12.34 8.01 19.02
N GLU A 46 -12.18 6.70 19.08
CA GLU A 46 -11.75 5.93 17.91
C GLU A 46 -12.72 6.34 16.81
N ASP A 47 -12.21 7.04 15.81
CA ASP A 47 -13.01 7.37 14.63
C ASP A 47 -13.28 6.04 13.95
N ILE A 48 -14.39 5.41 14.33
CA ILE A 48 -14.76 4.08 13.87
C ILE A 48 -15.00 4.23 12.38
N PHE A 49 -14.04 3.77 11.59
CA PHE A 49 -14.19 3.70 10.15
C PHE A 49 -15.33 2.74 9.83
N VAL A 50 -16.50 3.30 9.52
CA VAL A 50 -17.68 2.52 9.12
C VAL A 50 -17.50 2.14 7.66
N LEU A 51 -17.33 0.84 7.40
CA LEU A 51 -17.31 0.31 6.04
C LEU A 51 -18.67 0.58 5.37
N PRO A 52 -18.69 1.06 4.12
CA PRO A 52 -19.94 1.20 3.38
C PRO A 52 -20.64 -0.16 3.20
N GLU A 53 -21.97 -0.16 3.24
CA GLU A 53 -22.81 -1.37 3.20
C GLU A 53 -22.53 -2.25 1.96
N GLU A 54 -22.13 -1.62 0.85
CA GLU A 54 -21.76 -2.31 -0.38
C GLU A 54 -20.49 -3.16 -0.23
N LEU A 55 -19.63 -2.83 0.73
CA LEU A 55 -18.39 -3.56 1.01
C LEU A 55 -18.50 -4.47 2.24
N ASP A 56 -19.59 -4.38 3.00
CA ASP A 56 -19.83 -5.28 4.12
C ASP A 56 -20.18 -6.69 3.59
N ASP A 57 -19.33 -7.65 3.94
CA ASP A 57 -19.50 -9.06 3.63
C ASP A 57 -19.29 -9.89 4.90
N PRO A 58 -20.38 -10.13 5.68
CA PRO A 58 -20.29 -10.82 6.97
C PRO A 58 -19.65 -12.20 6.89
N ALA A 59 -19.72 -12.89 5.73
CA ALA A 59 -19.09 -14.19 5.56
C ALA A 59 -17.55 -14.09 5.52
N PHE A 60 -17.03 -12.98 5.01
CA PHE A 60 -15.60 -12.69 4.90
C PHE A 60 -15.02 -12.02 6.14
N ALA A 61 -15.83 -11.39 6.99
CA ALA A 61 -15.38 -10.66 8.18
C ALA A 61 -14.50 -11.49 9.14
N GLN A 62 -14.63 -12.82 9.14
CA GLN A 62 -13.78 -13.72 9.95
C GLN A 62 -12.42 -14.04 9.31
N TYR A 63 -12.23 -13.75 8.03
CA TYR A 63 -11.04 -14.13 7.25
C TYR A 63 -10.18 -12.93 6.87
N VAL A 64 -10.79 -11.77 6.65
CA VAL A 64 -10.12 -10.57 6.15
C VAL A 64 -10.59 -9.33 6.90
N ASP A 65 -9.62 -8.48 7.23
CA ASP A 65 -9.89 -7.13 7.70
C ASP A 65 -9.81 -6.15 6.51
N ILE A 66 -10.97 -5.84 5.93
CA ILE A 66 -11.08 -4.95 4.77
C ILE A 66 -10.82 -3.49 5.15
N SER A 67 -10.93 -3.14 6.43
CA SER A 67 -10.68 -1.76 6.89
C SER A 67 -9.22 -1.33 6.70
N LEU A 68 -8.29 -2.29 6.60
CA LEU A 68 -6.87 -2.05 6.33
C LEU A 68 -6.58 -1.64 4.88
N LEU A 69 -7.48 -1.95 3.94
CA LEU A 69 -7.25 -1.76 2.52
C LEU A 69 -7.08 -0.27 2.13
N PRO A 70 -7.96 0.67 2.55
CA PRO A 70 -7.77 2.10 2.30
C PRO A 70 -6.47 2.64 2.86
N GLU A 71 -6.17 2.36 4.12
CA GLU A 71 -4.98 2.89 4.80
C GLU A 71 -3.70 2.39 4.10
N ALA A 72 -3.63 1.09 3.80
CA ALA A 72 -2.49 0.51 3.12
C ALA A 72 -2.30 1.09 1.71
N PHE A 73 -3.40 1.41 1.01
CA PHE A 73 -3.34 2.05 -0.30
C PHE A 73 -2.92 3.53 -0.23
N VAL A 74 -3.40 4.28 0.77
CA VAL A 74 -3.06 5.70 0.97
C VAL A 74 -1.59 5.83 1.38
N THR A 75 -1.13 5.00 2.31
CA THR A 75 0.25 4.98 2.81
C THR A 75 1.24 4.29 1.87
N LYS A 76 0.75 3.70 0.76
CA LYS A 76 1.54 2.89 -0.18
C LYS A 76 2.32 1.77 0.52
N ASN A 77 1.69 1.15 1.52
CA ASN A 77 2.29 0.06 2.27
C ASN A 77 2.03 -1.28 1.57
N ALA A 78 3.00 -1.70 0.74
CA ALA A 78 2.90 -2.95 0.00
C ALA A 78 2.85 -4.19 0.90
N THR A 79 3.46 -4.14 2.09
CA THR A 79 3.44 -5.26 3.05
C THR A 79 2.01 -5.49 3.55
N VAL A 80 1.33 -4.44 4.01
CA VAL A 80 -0.05 -4.55 4.51
C VAL A 80 -1.01 -4.93 3.39
N LEU A 81 -0.87 -4.38 2.19
CA LEU A 81 -1.67 -4.82 1.02
C LEU A 81 -1.46 -6.29 0.68
N THR A 82 -0.23 -6.79 0.83
CA THR A 82 0.06 -8.23 0.65
C THR A 82 -0.66 -9.06 1.70
N ASP A 83 -0.68 -8.61 2.95
CA ASP A 83 -1.37 -9.32 4.04
C ASP A 83 -2.88 -9.38 3.79
N VAL A 84 -3.50 -8.26 3.38
CA VAL A 84 -4.91 -8.22 2.97
C VAL A 84 -5.16 -9.14 1.78
N GLY A 85 -4.29 -9.11 0.76
CA GLY A 85 -4.40 -10.01 -0.40
C GLY A 85 -4.29 -11.49 -0.04
N LEU A 86 -3.45 -11.84 0.94
CA LEU A 86 -3.32 -13.21 1.46
C LEU A 86 -4.55 -13.65 2.26
N GLN A 87 -5.09 -12.76 3.10
CA GLN A 87 -6.32 -12.98 3.86
C GLN A 87 -7.52 -13.18 2.91
N LEU A 88 -7.64 -12.33 1.89
CA LEU A 88 -8.60 -12.49 0.80
C LEU A 88 -8.43 -13.86 0.14
N GLY A 89 -7.21 -14.23 -0.28
CA GLY A 89 -6.98 -15.51 -0.95
C GLY A 89 -7.34 -16.72 -0.10
N TYR A 90 -7.15 -16.62 1.22
CA TYR A 90 -7.63 -17.63 2.17
C TYR A 90 -9.16 -17.69 2.22
N GLY A 91 -9.83 -16.56 2.44
CA GLY A 91 -11.30 -16.47 2.46
C GLY A 91 -11.95 -16.94 1.16
N GLU A 92 -11.40 -16.55 0.01
CA GLU A 92 -11.85 -16.97 -1.32
C GLU A 92 -11.73 -18.47 -1.52
N SER A 93 -10.65 -19.10 -1.02
CA SER A 93 -10.48 -20.56 -1.14
C SER A 93 -11.49 -21.35 -0.32
N ILE A 94 -12.03 -20.77 0.75
CA ILE A 94 -13.04 -21.40 1.62
C ILE A 94 -14.44 -21.12 1.09
N LEU A 95 -14.73 -19.87 0.74
CA LEU A 95 -16.06 -19.42 0.34
C LEU A 95 -16.34 -19.61 -1.15
N LEU A 96 -15.31 -19.95 -1.94
CA LEU A 96 -15.38 -20.24 -3.38
C LEU A 96 -15.96 -19.10 -4.21
N ARG A 97 -15.76 -17.86 -3.76
CA ARG A 97 -16.16 -16.62 -4.44
C ARG A 97 -15.23 -15.48 -4.04
N PRO A 98 -15.05 -14.43 -4.87
CA PRO A 98 -14.32 -13.23 -4.49
C PRO A 98 -15.08 -12.40 -3.45
N HIS A 99 -14.36 -11.53 -2.75
CA HIS A 99 -14.93 -10.52 -1.88
C HIS A 99 -15.55 -9.38 -2.71
N LYS A 100 -16.54 -8.65 -2.15
CA LYS A 100 -17.18 -7.51 -2.83
C LYS A 100 -16.21 -6.35 -3.11
N ALA A 101 -15.22 -6.18 -2.24
CA ALA A 101 -14.15 -5.19 -2.41
C ALA A 101 -13.19 -5.52 -3.56
N GLY A 102 -13.15 -6.78 -4.00
CA GLY A 102 -12.30 -7.24 -5.08
C GLY A 102 -11.59 -8.55 -4.76
N SER A 103 -10.83 -9.03 -5.75
CA SER A 103 -10.18 -10.33 -5.65
C SER A 103 -8.83 -10.31 -4.94
N ALA A 104 -8.40 -11.45 -4.41
CA ALA A 104 -7.06 -11.66 -3.88
C ALA A 104 -5.99 -11.43 -4.95
N LYS A 105 -6.21 -11.91 -6.18
CA LYS A 105 -5.29 -11.73 -7.33
C LYS A 105 -5.07 -10.24 -7.60
N ASP A 106 -6.14 -9.46 -7.63
CA ASP A 106 -6.11 -8.03 -7.91
C ASP A 106 -5.39 -7.24 -6.81
N THR A 107 -5.69 -7.57 -5.55
CA THR A 107 -5.06 -6.92 -4.39
C THR A 107 -3.55 -7.22 -4.35
N LEU A 108 -3.15 -8.46 -4.63
CA LEU A 108 -1.75 -8.86 -4.72
C LEU A 108 -1.03 -8.22 -5.92
N ALA A 109 -1.72 -8.05 -7.05
CA ALA A 109 -1.17 -7.33 -8.20
C ALA A 109 -0.92 -5.85 -7.88
N LEU A 110 -1.84 -5.21 -7.15
CA LEU A 110 -1.64 -3.85 -6.65
C LEU A 110 -0.45 -3.77 -5.68
N ALA A 111 -0.37 -4.70 -4.72
CA ALA A 111 0.75 -4.79 -3.79
C ALA A 111 2.10 -4.97 -4.51
N ALA A 112 2.14 -5.83 -5.55
CA ALA A 112 3.35 -6.07 -6.35
C ALA A 112 3.82 -4.80 -7.07
N ASN A 113 2.88 -4.02 -7.63
CA ASN A 113 3.19 -2.75 -8.28
C ASN A 113 3.80 -1.75 -7.29
N ILE A 114 3.28 -1.67 -6.07
CA ILE A 114 3.80 -0.76 -5.04
C ILE A 114 5.17 -1.24 -4.54
N ALA A 115 5.32 -2.54 -4.24
CA ALA A 115 6.59 -3.13 -3.82
C ALA A 115 7.71 -2.97 -4.86
N SER A 116 7.39 -3.13 -6.15
CA SER A 116 8.35 -2.92 -7.25
C SER A 116 8.89 -1.50 -7.30
N LYS A 117 8.06 -0.51 -6.98
CA LYS A 117 8.45 0.90 -7.01
C LYS A 117 9.28 1.30 -5.79
N SER A 118 8.93 0.78 -4.61
CA SER A 118 9.70 1.01 -3.38
C SER A 118 10.98 0.16 -3.29
N GLY A 119 11.18 -0.79 -4.21
CA GLY A 119 12.31 -1.71 -4.16
C GLY A 119 12.18 -2.78 -3.06
N ASP A 120 10.96 -3.05 -2.59
CA ASP A 120 10.71 -4.03 -1.52
C ASP A 120 10.71 -5.47 -2.06
N VAL A 121 11.92 -5.99 -2.26
CA VAL A 121 12.14 -7.35 -2.77
C VAL A 121 11.55 -8.43 -1.86
N LYS A 122 11.56 -8.21 -0.53
CA LYS A 122 11.01 -9.18 0.43
C LYS A 122 9.51 -9.33 0.26
N THR A 123 8.79 -8.21 0.09
CA THR A 123 7.36 -8.25 -0.19
C THR A 123 7.07 -8.91 -1.53
N LEU A 124 7.86 -8.62 -2.58
CA LEU A 124 7.72 -9.30 -3.87
C LEU A 124 7.89 -10.82 -3.77
N GLU A 125 8.84 -11.33 -2.97
CA GLU A 125 9.00 -12.78 -2.72
C GLU A 125 7.78 -13.41 -2.04
N ARG A 126 7.16 -12.70 -1.08
CA ARG A 126 5.93 -13.15 -0.43
C ARG A 126 4.78 -13.24 -1.45
N ILE A 127 4.65 -12.24 -2.31
CA ILE A 127 3.63 -12.22 -3.36
C ILE A 127 3.87 -13.33 -4.40
N GLU A 128 5.12 -13.58 -4.78
CA GLU A 128 5.48 -14.68 -5.69
C GLU A 128 5.06 -16.04 -5.12
N ALA A 129 5.33 -16.28 -3.83
CA ALA A 129 4.92 -17.50 -3.14
C ALA A 129 3.39 -17.63 -3.08
N ALA A 130 2.68 -16.51 -2.83
CA ALA A 130 1.22 -16.47 -2.84
C ALA A 130 0.66 -16.79 -4.24
N ALA A 131 1.19 -16.16 -5.29
CA ALA A 131 0.78 -16.38 -6.67
C ALA A 131 0.92 -17.85 -7.07
N LYS A 132 2.03 -18.50 -6.67
CA LYS A 132 2.22 -19.95 -6.88
C LYS A 132 1.20 -20.78 -6.10
N LYS A 133 0.94 -20.45 -4.83
CA LYS A 133 0.00 -21.18 -3.96
C LYS A 133 -1.43 -21.15 -4.52
N TYR A 134 -1.88 -20.00 -5.01
CA TYR A 134 -3.24 -19.81 -5.51
C TYR A 134 -3.39 -19.99 -7.03
N GLY A 135 -2.31 -20.34 -7.75
CA GLY A 135 -2.35 -20.61 -9.18
C GLY A 135 -2.44 -19.36 -10.08
N TYR A 136 -2.02 -18.19 -9.59
CA TYR A 136 -2.02 -16.94 -10.34
C TYR A 136 -0.77 -16.82 -11.24
N ALA A 137 -0.70 -17.62 -12.30
CA ALA A 137 0.48 -17.72 -13.17
C ALA A 137 0.93 -16.36 -13.75
N ASP A 138 -0.01 -15.55 -14.26
CA ASP A 138 0.31 -14.23 -14.83
C ASP A 138 0.91 -13.28 -13.79
N LEU A 139 0.35 -13.28 -12.57
CA LEU A 139 0.86 -12.47 -11.47
C LEU A 139 2.27 -12.93 -11.07
N GLY A 140 2.53 -14.24 -11.07
CA GLY A 140 3.88 -14.78 -10.86
C GLY A 140 4.89 -14.24 -11.88
N GLN A 141 4.51 -14.16 -13.16
CA GLN A 141 5.36 -13.57 -14.20
C GLN A 141 5.59 -12.07 -13.99
N GLN A 142 4.53 -11.32 -13.63
CA GLN A 142 4.64 -9.88 -13.34
C GLN A 142 5.58 -9.63 -12.15
N VAL A 143 5.46 -10.41 -11.07
CA VAL A 143 6.32 -10.30 -9.89
C VAL A 143 7.76 -10.65 -10.22
N ALA A 144 8.00 -11.68 -11.05
CA ALA A 144 9.34 -12.02 -11.51
C ALA A 144 9.99 -10.87 -12.29
N ALA A 145 9.25 -10.22 -13.20
CA ALA A 145 9.72 -9.03 -13.92
C ALA A 145 9.97 -7.85 -12.97
N ALA A 146 9.06 -7.62 -12.01
CA ALA A 146 9.19 -6.59 -11.00
C ALA A 146 10.42 -6.76 -10.10
N LYS A 147 10.83 -7.99 -9.79
CA LYS A 147 12.04 -8.27 -9.02
C LYS A 147 13.32 -7.89 -9.77
N LEU A 148 13.33 -8.08 -11.09
CA LEU A 148 14.48 -7.68 -11.92
C LEU A 148 14.64 -6.16 -11.91
N THR A 149 13.54 -5.41 -12.02
CA THR A 149 13.56 -3.95 -12.05
C THR A 149 13.71 -3.31 -10.67
N ALA A 150 13.26 -3.97 -9.60
CA ALA A 150 13.42 -3.50 -8.23
C ALA A 150 14.90 -3.54 -7.75
N GLY A 151 15.70 -4.47 -8.29
CA GLY A 151 17.12 -4.59 -7.97
C GLY A 151 18.03 -3.61 -8.74
N GLU A 152 17.57 -3.11 -9.88
CA GLU A 152 18.28 -2.06 -10.61
C GLU A 152 17.99 -0.72 -9.94
N SER A 153 19.00 -0.18 -9.24
CA SER A 153 18.92 1.19 -8.72
C SER A 153 18.55 2.10 -9.87
N ARG A 154 17.33 2.64 -9.85
CA ARG A 154 16.85 3.54 -10.90
C ARG A 154 17.84 4.70 -10.94
N ALA A 155 18.50 4.86 -12.08
CA ALA A 155 19.31 6.04 -12.32
C ALA A 155 18.44 7.25 -11.97
N GLU A 156 18.99 8.18 -11.19
CA GLU A 156 18.27 9.38 -10.75
C GLU A 156 17.52 9.96 -11.95
N GLU A 157 16.20 9.94 -11.92
CA GLU A 157 15.40 10.46 -13.03
C GLU A 157 15.80 11.93 -13.19
N PRO A 158 16.38 12.36 -14.34
CA PRO A 158 16.94 13.70 -14.49
C PRO A 158 15.92 14.84 -14.30
N GLY A 159 14.63 14.51 -14.25
CA GLY A 159 13.56 15.44 -13.93
C GLY A 159 13.34 15.68 -12.43
N LEU A 160 13.77 14.75 -11.56
CA LEU A 160 13.70 14.86 -10.10
C LEU A 160 14.93 15.56 -9.49
N SER A 161 15.99 15.80 -10.27
CA SER A 161 17.15 16.57 -9.84
C SER A 161 16.87 18.09 -9.84
N MET A 162 15.72 18.49 -9.31
CA MET A 162 15.50 19.89 -8.96
C MET A 162 16.18 20.13 -7.64
N SER A 163 17.14 21.07 -7.63
CA SER A 163 17.80 21.46 -6.40
C SER A 163 16.75 21.99 -5.44
N VAL A 164 16.77 21.54 -4.19
CA VAL A 164 15.98 22.16 -3.11
C VAL A 164 16.29 23.66 -2.99
N ALA A 165 17.46 24.10 -3.48
CA ALA A 165 17.81 25.52 -3.55
C ALA A 165 17.01 26.32 -4.60
N ASP A 166 16.46 25.65 -5.62
CA ASP A 166 15.79 26.29 -6.76
C ASP A 166 14.25 26.24 -6.66
N SER A 167 13.70 25.73 -5.56
CA SER A 167 12.26 25.61 -5.33
C SER A 167 11.91 25.97 -3.90
N SER A 168 10.82 26.71 -3.72
CA SER A 168 10.31 26.97 -2.37
C SER A 168 9.75 25.68 -1.74
N PRO A 169 9.70 25.57 -0.40
CA PRO A 169 9.09 24.43 0.28
C PRO A 169 7.64 24.18 -0.17
N ASP A 170 6.87 25.23 -0.42
CA ASP A 170 5.48 25.14 -0.86
C ASP A 170 5.37 24.60 -2.29
N GLU A 171 6.23 25.05 -3.21
CA GLU A 171 6.31 24.52 -4.58
C GLU A 171 6.70 23.04 -4.58
N PHE A 172 7.65 22.64 -3.72
CA PHE A 172 8.07 21.25 -3.58
C PHE A 172 6.95 20.37 -3.04
N ALA A 173 6.23 20.83 -2.00
CA ALA A 173 5.08 20.12 -1.45
C ALA A 173 3.97 19.96 -2.50
N MET A 174 3.64 21.03 -3.23
CA MET A 174 2.64 21.01 -4.31
C MET A 174 3.00 20.02 -5.42
N TYR A 175 4.27 20.05 -5.85
CA TYR A 175 4.78 19.12 -6.85
C TYR A 175 4.67 17.67 -6.37
N GLY A 176 5.05 17.39 -5.11
CA GLY A 176 4.92 16.06 -4.50
C GLY A 176 3.47 15.58 -4.45
N ILE A 177 2.52 16.44 -4.06
CA ILE A 177 1.09 16.12 -4.05
C ILE A 177 0.60 15.76 -5.46
N LEU A 178 0.93 16.57 -6.46
CA LEU A 178 0.51 16.31 -7.84
C LEU A 178 1.13 15.04 -8.43
N MET A 179 2.39 14.76 -8.13
CA MET A 179 3.03 13.51 -8.56
C MET A 179 2.37 12.29 -7.91
N ASN A 180 2.07 12.36 -6.60
CA ASN A 180 1.35 11.30 -5.89
C ASN A 180 -0.07 11.10 -6.44
N GLU A 181 -0.73 12.18 -6.85
CA GLU A 181 -2.06 12.17 -7.46
C GLU A 181 -2.03 11.49 -8.84
N VAL A 182 -1.10 11.89 -9.71
CA VAL A 182 -0.90 11.26 -11.04
C VAL A 182 -0.56 9.79 -10.88
N GLU A 183 0.28 9.44 -9.91
CA GLU A 183 0.63 8.07 -9.63
C GLU A 183 -0.56 7.25 -9.13
N SER A 184 -1.35 7.80 -8.21
CA SER A 184 -2.54 7.13 -7.69
C SER A 184 -3.57 6.95 -8.79
N ALA A 185 -3.81 7.96 -9.62
CA ALA A 185 -4.68 7.85 -10.79
C ALA A 185 -4.18 6.80 -11.79
N ARG A 186 -2.86 6.71 -12.02
CA ARG A 186 -2.27 5.65 -12.85
C ARG A 186 -2.50 4.26 -12.26
N LEU A 187 -2.24 4.08 -10.97
CA LEU A 187 -2.44 2.80 -10.27
C LEU A 187 -3.91 2.37 -10.26
N LEU A 188 -4.82 3.34 -10.21
CA LEU A 188 -6.27 3.14 -10.24
C LEU A 188 -6.86 3.20 -11.65
N HIS A 189 -6.04 3.18 -12.71
CA HIS A 189 -6.49 3.29 -14.10
C HIS A 189 -7.54 4.39 -14.32
N ASP A 190 -7.40 5.51 -13.63
CA ASP A 190 -8.37 6.60 -13.57
C ASP A 190 -8.07 7.63 -14.66
N SER A 191 -8.50 7.32 -15.88
CA SER A 191 -8.29 8.17 -17.06
C SER A 191 -8.96 9.53 -16.92
N GLU A 192 -10.13 9.60 -16.29
CA GLU A 192 -10.87 10.84 -16.03
C GLU A 192 -10.08 11.74 -15.08
N ARG A 193 -9.57 11.20 -13.97
CA ARG A 193 -8.71 11.94 -13.03
C ARG A 193 -7.43 12.42 -13.70
N LEU A 194 -6.77 11.58 -14.50
CA LEU A 194 -5.58 11.98 -15.28
C LEU A 194 -5.89 13.12 -16.27
N GLU A 195 -7.03 13.06 -16.96
CA GLU A 195 -7.47 14.13 -17.86
C GLU A 195 -7.77 15.44 -17.10
N LYS A 196 -8.41 15.34 -15.93
CA LYS A 196 -8.69 16.50 -15.06
C LYS A 196 -7.40 17.17 -14.60
N ILE A 197 -6.44 16.40 -14.09
CA ILE A 197 -5.12 16.92 -13.70
C ILE A 197 -4.44 17.57 -14.92
N SER A 198 -4.50 16.94 -16.11
CA SER A 198 -3.91 17.48 -17.34
C SER A 198 -4.49 18.84 -17.75
N LYS A 199 -5.80 19.07 -17.54
CA LYS A 199 -6.48 20.33 -17.88
C LYS A 199 -6.20 21.43 -16.86
N GLU A 200 -6.01 21.04 -15.60
CA GLU A 200 -5.84 22.00 -14.50
C GLU A 200 -4.39 22.38 -14.26
N ILE A 201 -3.42 21.57 -14.70
CA ILE A 201 -1.99 21.79 -14.41
C ILE A 201 -1.46 23.18 -14.81
N ASP A 202 -1.99 23.76 -15.89
CA ASP A 202 -1.56 25.09 -16.35
C ASP A 202 -2.08 26.23 -15.47
N LYS A 203 -3.06 25.96 -14.59
CA LYS A 203 -3.60 26.90 -13.61
C LYS A 203 -2.76 26.94 -12.32
N PHE A 204 -1.84 25.99 -12.12
CA PHE A 204 -0.96 25.96 -10.95
C PHE A 204 0.19 26.95 -11.13
N THR A 205 0.00 28.15 -10.58
CA THR A 205 1.02 29.20 -10.52
C THR A 205 2.15 28.85 -9.57
N GLY A 206 1.90 28.02 -8.55
CA GLY A 206 2.91 27.50 -7.61
C GLY A 206 3.76 26.35 -8.16
N LEU A 207 3.90 26.23 -9.48
CA LEU A 207 4.84 25.31 -10.12
C LEU A 207 5.68 26.07 -11.13
N SER A 208 6.95 25.69 -11.26
CA SER A 208 7.79 26.14 -12.37
C SER A 208 7.34 25.51 -13.70
N GLU A 209 7.72 26.14 -14.81
CA GLU A 209 7.45 25.58 -16.14
C GLU A 209 8.08 24.19 -16.34
N LYS A 210 9.27 23.99 -15.78
CA LYS A 210 9.97 22.70 -15.79
C LYS A 210 9.16 21.62 -15.06
N GLN A 211 8.63 21.93 -13.88
CA GLN A 211 7.77 21.00 -13.12
C GLN A 211 6.48 20.69 -13.88
N ARG A 212 5.78 21.71 -14.40
CA ARG A 212 4.56 21.47 -15.19
C ARG A 212 4.83 20.57 -16.39
N LYS A 213 5.91 20.83 -17.13
CA LYS A 213 6.31 19.99 -18.28
C LYS A 213 6.57 18.54 -17.85
N TYR A 214 7.25 18.35 -16.72
CA TYR A 214 7.56 17.02 -16.20
C TYR A 214 6.31 16.25 -15.77
N VAL A 215 5.42 16.89 -15.01
CA VAL A 215 4.15 16.27 -14.61
C VAL A 215 3.30 15.94 -15.84
N LYS A 216 3.23 16.81 -16.85
CA LYS A 216 2.56 16.51 -18.13
C LYS A 216 3.13 15.28 -18.83
N GLN A 217 4.45 15.10 -18.81
CA GLN A 217 5.09 13.89 -19.35
C GLN A 217 4.69 12.63 -18.58
N HIS A 218 4.62 12.71 -17.25
CA HIS A 218 4.14 11.60 -16.40
C HIS A 218 2.65 11.29 -16.63
N ILE A 219 1.81 12.31 -16.78
CA ILE A 219 0.40 12.16 -17.13
C ILE A 219 0.25 11.47 -18.49
N SER A 220 0.99 11.91 -19.51
CA SER A 220 0.94 11.30 -20.84
C SER A 220 1.38 9.82 -20.82
N THR A 221 2.43 9.51 -20.05
CA THR A 221 2.90 8.14 -19.85
C THR A 221 1.85 7.30 -19.12
N ALA A 222 1.22 7.87 -18.07
CA ALA A 222 0.15 7.23 -17.34
C ALA A 222 -1.07 6.95 -18.22
N GLN A 223 -1.52 7.93 -19.02
CA GLN A 223 -2.63 7.79 -19.95
C GLN A 223 -2.35 6.69 -20.99
N GLY A 224 -1.13 6.61 -21.51
CA GLY A 224 -0.72 5.54 -22.41
C GLY A 224 -0.83 4.14 -21.79
N ALA A 225 -0.53 4.02 -20.49
CA ALA A 225 -0.68 2.76 -19.76
C ALA A 225 -2.14 2.42 -19.39
N VAL A 226 -3.03 3.41 -19.32
CA VAL A 226 -4.47 3.22 -19.02
C VAL A 226 -5.28 2.92 -20.28
N ALA A 227 -4.84 3.38 -21.46
CA ALA A 227 -5.58 3.27 -22.72
C ALA A 227 -5.66 1.86 -23.32
N GLU A 228 -5.04 0.84 -22.72
CA GLU A 228 -5.13 -0.54 -23.21
C GLU A 228 -6.56 -1.09 -23.00
N PRO A 229 -7.35 -1.30 -24.08
CA PRO A 229 -8.73 -1.75 -24.00
C PRO A 229 -8.77 -3.17 -23.41
N GLY A 230 -9.44 -3.36 -22.28
CA GLY A 230 -9.49 -4.62 -21.55
C GLY A 230 -8.98 -4.56 -20.11
N ALA A 231 -8.45 -3.41 -19.67
CA ALA A 231 -8.17 -3.15 -18.25
C ALA A 231 -9.43 -2.78 -17.43
N GLU A 232 -10.61 -2.65 -18.09
CA GLU A 232 -11.92 -2.61 -17.43
C GLU A 232 -12.15 -3.94 -16.70
N GLY A 233 -11.74 -4.02 -15.44
CA GLY A 233 -11.96 -5.27 -14.69
C GLY A 233 -11.32 -5.37 -13.32
N ASN A 234 -10.48 -4.41 -12.90
CA ASN A 234 -9.92 -4.50 -11.56
C ASN A 234 -10.92 -3.98 -10.51
N SER A 235 -11.74 -4.89 -10.00
CA SER A 235 -12.73 -4.64 -8.95
C SER A 235 -12.17 -3.88 -7.72
N ILE A 236 -10.90 -4.14 -7.34
CA ILE A 236 -10.25 -3.44 -6.22
C ILE A 236 -10.12 -1.94 -6.47
N VAL A 237 -9.96 -1.55 -7.73
CA VAL A 237 -9.75 -0.15 -8.12
C VAL A 237 -11.04 0.65 -7.94
N SER A 238 -12.18 0.10 -8.38
CA SER A 238 -13.48 0.73 -8.15
C SER A 238 -13.79 0.86 -6.66
N THR A 239 -13.44 -0.16 -5.87
CA THR A 239 -13.62 -0.12 -4.43
C THR A 239 -12.72 0.92 -3.77
N LEU A 240 -11.43 0.97 -4.11
CA LEU A 240 -10.51 1.98 -3.61
C LEU A 240 -10.96 3.40 -3.99
N ARG A 241 -11.49 3.59 -5.20
CA ARG A 241 -12.06 4.88 -5.62
C ARG A 241 -13.27 5.27 -4.76
N SER A 242 -14.17 4.32 -4.48
CA SER A 242 -15.32 4.55 -3.60
C SER A 242 -14.88 4.92 -2.17
N LEU A 243 -13.92 4.16 -1.63
CA LEU A 243 -13.38 4.36 -0.28
C LEU A 243 -12.61 5.68 -0.16
N GLU A 244 -11.83 6.07 -1.19
CA GLU A 244 -11.14 7.36 -1.22
C GLU A 244 -12.15 8.52 -1.26
N GLY A 245 -13.21 8.41 -2.07
CA GLY A 245 -14.27 9.42 -2.17
C GLY A 245 -15.05 9.62 -0.86
N GLN A 246 -15.24 8.55 -0.08
CA GLN A 246 -15.87 8.62 1.23
C GLN A 246 -14.92 9.17 2.30
N SER A 247 -13.68 8.67 2.35
CA SER A 247 -12.67 9.09 3.34
C SER A 247 -12.30 10.57 3.20
N ARG A 248 -12.26 11.10 1.96
CA ARG A 248 -11.94 12.52 1.72
C ARG A 248 -13.16 13.44 1.75
N GLY A 249 -14.33 12.90 2.10
CA GLY A 249 -15.58 13.64 2.20
C GLY A 249 -15.92 14.40 0.92
N HIS A 250 -16.27 13.69 -0.17
CA HIS A 250 -16.87 14.29 -1.38
C HIS A 250 -16.22 15.60 -1.88
N ASN A 251 -14.91 15.72 -1.73
CA ASN A 251 -14.15 16.80 -2.31
C ASN A 251 -13.67 16.30 -3.66
N ASP A 252 -14.30 16.80 -4.71
CA ASP A 252 -13.90 16.56 -6.08
C ASP A 252 -12.39 16.89 -6.23
N ALA A 253 -11.66 16.36 -7.23
CA ALA A 253 -10.23 16.72 -7.35
C ALA A 253 -10.05 18.26 -7.41
N ALA A 254 -11.04 18.97 -7.95
CA ALA A 254 -11.13 20.42 -7.92
C ALA A 254 -11.24 21.00 -6.50
N ASP A 255 -11.89 20.33 -5.55
CA ASP A 255 -12.02 20.74 -4.15
C ASP A 255 -10.77 20.45 -3.33
N ILE A 256 -10.08 19.32 -3.57
CA ILE A 256 -8.76 19.08 -2.97
C ILE A 256 -7.79 20.14 -3.48
N LEU A 257 -7.79 20.39 -4.78
CA LEU A 257 -6.96 21.42 -5.39
C LEU A 257 -7.37 22.81 -4.89
N ASN A 258 -8.66 23.12 -4.76
CA ASN A 258 -9.16 24.36 -4.17
C ASN A 258 -8.81 24.50 -2.69
N ALA A 259 -8.82 23.40 -1.92
CA ALA A 259 -8.44 23.39 -0.51
C ALA A 259 -6.95 23.65 -0.37
N ILE A 260 -6.12 23.08 -1.27
CA ILE A 260 -4.71 23.41 -1.38
C ILE A 260 -4.53 24.88 -1.77
N PHE A 261 -5.27 25.40 -2.77
CA PHE A 261 -5.22 26.82 -3.17
C PHE A 261 -5.60 27.76 -2.02
N LYS A 262 -6.67 27.45 -1.27
CA LYS A 262 -7.15 28.26 -0.13
C LYS A 262 -6.23 28.14 1.09
N GLY A 263 -5.69 26.95 1.34
CA GLY A 263 -4.75 26.69 2.43
C GLY A 263 -3.42 27.39 2.23
N VAL A 264 -2.83 27.30 1.05
CA VAL A 264 -1.56 27.96 0.72
C VAL A 264 -1.72 29.48 0.62
N GLY A 265 -2.86 29.97 0.09
CA GLY A 265 -3.16 31.41 0.06
C GLY A 265 -3.20 32.08 1.43
N ASN A 266 -3.67 31.35 2.46
CA ASN A 266 -3.73 31.81 3.84
C ASN A 266 -2.37 31.73 4.59
N VAL A 267 -1.43 30.92 4.12
CA VAL A 267 -0.05 30.89 4.67
C VAL A 267 0.79 32.03 4.12
N VAL A 268 0.57 32.42 2.86
CA VAL A 268 1.34 33.49 2.18
C VAL A 268 0.90 34.90 2.59
N HIS A 269 -0.37 35.11 2.95
CA HIS A 269 -0.81 36.35 3.60
C HIS A 269 -0.82 36.12 5.10
N GLY A 270 0.20 36.61 5.82
CA GLY A 270 0.39 36.48 7.27
C GLY A 270 -0.71 37.08 8.17
N GLN A 271 -1.98 36.88 7.85
CA GLN A 271 -3.08 36.94 8.79
C GLN A 271 -3.03 35.69 9.65
N SER A 272 -2.25 35.79 10.73
CA SER A 272 -2.31 34.91 11.88
C SER A 272 -3.69 35.00 12.54
N HIS A 273 -4.70 34.38 11.94
CA HIS A 273 -5.85 33.93 12.69
C HIS A 273 -5.46 32.60 13.32
N HIS A 274 -5.45 32.55 14.66
CA HIS A 274 -5.45 31.31 15.43
C HIS A 274 -6.66 30.46 15.02
N SER A 275 -6.53 29.74 13.91
CA SER A 275 -7.35 28.59 13.61
C SER A 275 -6.50 27.40 14.01
N GLY A 276 -6.66 26.97 15.26
CA GLY A 276 -6.29 25.61 15.60
C GLY A 276 -6.92 24.67 14.58
N TYR A 277 -6.19 23.63 14.20
CA TYR A 277 -6.73 22.50 13.45
C TYR A 277 -7.87 21.89 14.28
N GLY A 278 -9.06 22.47 14.17
CA GLY A 278 -10.29 22.01 14.76
C GLY A 278 -10.92 21.02 13.79
N GLY A 279 -11.08 19.78 14.25
CA GLY A 279 -11.91 18.80 13.60
C GLY A 279 -13.27 19.42 13.27
N GLY A 280 -13.67 19.32 12.00
CA GLY A 280 -14.99 19.70 11.56
C GLY A 280 -16.01 18.84 12.29
N HIS A 281 -16.69 19.43 13.28
CA HIS A 281 -17.90 18.86 13.84
C HIS A 281 -18.96 18.78 12.76
N TYR A 282 -19.10 17.61 12.15
CA TYR A 282 -20.29 17.26 11.39
C TYR A 282 -21.43 17.00 12.38
N HIS A 283 -22.32 17.96 12.55
CA HIS A 283 -23.64 17.71 13.12
C HIS A 283 -24.44 16.86 12.14
N ASN A 284 -24.38 15.55 12.31
CA ASN A 284 -25.28 14.63 11.63
C ASN A 284 -26.60 14.60 12.40
N HIS A 285 -27.64 15.22 11.84
CA HIS A 285 -29.01 15.14 12.36
C HIS A 285 -29.54 13.72 12.16
N TYR A 286 -29.39 12.86 13.16
CA TYR A 286 -30.17 11.63 13.25
C TYR A 286 -31.35 11.80 14.20
N ASN A 287 -32.51 11.45 13.66
CA ASN A 287 -33.81 11.38 14.30
C ASN A 287 -33.74 10.69 15.67
N SER A 288 -34.12 11.46 16.68
CA SER A 288 -34.55 10.97 17.98
C SER A 288 -35.81 10.13 17.82
N HIS A 289 -35.67 8.80 17.86
CA HIS A 289 -36.76 7.90 18.21
C HIS A 289 -36.26 6.77 19.12
N GLY A 290 -36.96 6.58 20.24
CA GLY A 290 -37.05 5.29 20.92
C GLY A 290 -36.25 5.17 22.21
N GLY A 291 -36.69 5.85 23.26
CA GLY A 291 -36.27 5.52 24.62
C GLY A 291 -36.91 4.23 25.12
N TYR A 292 -36.09 3.33 25.65
CA TYR A 292 -36.39 2.38 26.73
C TYR A 292 -35.05 2.20 27.45
N GLY A 293 -34.86 2.65 28.69
CA GLY A 293 -35.63 2.27 29.86
C GLY A 293 -34.73 1.35 30.70
N GLY A 294 -33.98 1.94 31.62
CA GLY A 294 -32.97 1.26 32.43
C GLY A 294 -33.54 0.21 33.38
N GLY A 295 -32.68 -0.74 33.74
CA GLY A 295 -32.92 -1.73 34.77
C GLY A 295 -31.60 -2.13 35.43
N TYR A 296 -31.36 -1.54 36.60
CA TYR A 296 -30.28 -1.87 37.51
C TYR A 296 -30.42 -3.30 38.03
N GLY A 297 -29.31 -4.01 38.20
CA GLY A 297 -29.30 -5.33 38.84
C GLY A 297 -27.88 -5.76 39.21
N GLY A 298 -27.38 -5.23 40.32
CA GLY A 298 -26.15 -5.72 40.95
C GLY A 298 -26.31 -7.17 41.43
N GLY A 299 -25.22 -7.93 41.36
CA GLY A 299 -25.15 -9.32 41.83
C GLY A 299 -23.72 -9.71 42.11
N TYR A 300 -23.29 -9.50 43.36
CA TYR A 300 -22.10 -10.08 43.97
C TYR A 300 -22.17 -11.61 43.94
N GLY A 301 -21.05 -12.30 43.77
CA GLY A 301 -20.99 -13.73 44.12
C GLY A 301 -19.80 -14.47 43.52
N GLY A 302 -18.87 -14.88 44.37
CA GLY A 302 -17.62 -15.54 44.02
C GLY A 302 -17.76 -16.96 43.42
N GLY A 303 -16.62 -17.51 43.02
CA GLY A 303 -16.57 -18.90 42.57
C GLY A 303 -15.25 -19.31 41.94
N TYR A 304 -14.25 -19.57 42.78
CA TYR A 304 -13.09 -20.41 42.46
C TYR A 304 -13.51 -21.71 41.76
N ARG A 305 -12.91 -22.04 40.61
CA ARG A 305 -12.54 -23.42 40.22
C ARG A 305 -11.37 -23.43 39.21
N PRO A 306 -10.18 -23.93 39.59
CA PRO A 306 -9.17 -24.36 38.64
C PRO A 306 -9.43 -25.83 38.26
N TYR A 307 -9.73 -26.11 36.98
CA TYR A 307 -9.66 -27.47 36.46
C TYR A 307 -8.27 -27.72 35.88
N GLY A 308 -7.42 -28.28 36.73
CA GLY A 308 -6.33 -29.14 36.28
C GLY A 308 -6.85 -30.56 36.00
N GLY A 309 -6.11 -31.30 35.18
CA GLY A 309 -6.18 -32.76 35.12
C GLY A 309 -6.49 -33.32 33.74
N GLY A 310 -5.45 -33.79 33.04
CA GLY A 310 -5.62 -34.50 31.77
C GLY A 310 -4.34 -35.03 31.14
N TYR A 311 -3.44 -35.62 31.95
CA TYR A 311 -2.35 -36.45 31.46
C TYR A 311 -2.90 -37.62 30.62
N ARG A 312 -2.42 -37.79 29.38
CA ARG A 312 -2.39 -39.08 28.68
C ARG A 312 -1.01 -39.29 28.05
N PRO A 313 -0.16 -40.14 28.65
CA PRO A 313 1.02 -40.70 27.99
C PRO A 313 0.71 -42.13 27.54
N TYR A 314 0.71 -42.39 26.23
CA TYR A 314 0.86 -43.72 25.62
C TYR A 314 1.40 -43.45 24.22
N GLY A 315 2.68 -43.75 23.94
CA GLY A 315 3.13 -45.12 23.64
C GLY A 315 3.01 -45.30 22.13
N GLY A 316 4.07 -45.14 21.36
CA GLY A 316 5.06 -46.20 21.15
C GLY A 316 4.81 -46.81 19.77
N GLY A 317 5.71 -46.59 18.82
CA GLY A 317 5.57 -47.05 17.44
C GLY A 317 6.86 -46.90 16.66
N TYR A 318 7.78 -47.82 16.90
CA TYR A 318 8.99 -48.02 16.12
C TYR A 318 8.64 -48.68 14.77
N GLY A 319 9.27 -48.23 13.69
CA GLY A 319 9.24 -48.84 12.36
C GLY A 319 9.64 -47.77 11.34
N GLY A 320 10.85 -47.72 10.79
CA GLY A 320 11.52 -48.83 10.12
C GLY A 320 10.97 -48.91 8.69
N GLY A 321 11.59 -48.19 7.75
CA GLY A 321 11.10 -48.09 6.38
C GLY A 321 12.11 -47.42 5.44
N TYR A 322 13.11 -48.18 5.05
CA TYR A 322 14.04 -47.91 3.95
C TYR A 322 13.32 -48.13 2.60
N GLY A 323 13.70 -47.37 1.58
CA GLY A 323 13.28 -47.56 0.18
C GLY A 323 12.79 -46.25 -0.41
N GLY A 324 13.49 -45.59 -1.33
CA GLY A 324 13.97 -46.14 -2.60
C GLY A 324 12.99 -45.69 -3.68
N GLY A 325 13.36 -44.73 -4.52
CA GLY A 325 12.44 -44.20 -5.53
C GLY A 325 13.01 -43.07 -6.37
N TYR A 326 14.12 -43.33 -7.07
CA TYR A 326 14.58 -42.51 -8.19
C TYR A 326 13.68 -42.82 -9.39
N GLY A 327 12.61 -42.06 -9.56
CA GLY A 327 11.72 -42.14 -10.72
C GLY A 327 12.15 -41.16 -11.79
N GLY A 328 12.84 -41.64 -12.82
CA GLY A 328 13.10 -40.91 -14.05
C GLY A 328 11.79 -40.65 -14.82
N GLY A 329 11.58 -39.40 -15.23
CA GLY A 329 10.47 -38.98 -16.08
C GLY A 329 11.00 -38.54 -17.44
N HIS A 330 10.56 -39.27 -18.46
CA HIS A 330 11.01 -39.26 -19.85
C HIS A 330 10.95 -37.92 -20.57
N GLY A 331 11.93 -37.71 -21.46
CA GLY A 331 11.89 -36.72 -22.52
C GLY A 331 10.84 -37.05 -23.57
N GLY A 332 10.07 -36.05 -23.96
CA GLY A 332 9.23 -36.05 -25.15
C GLY A 332 9.79 -35.06 -26.16
N HIS A 333 10.58 -35.56 -27.11
CA HIS A 333 10.86 -34.85 -28.36
C HIS A 333 9.62 -34.94 -29.26
N TYR A 334 8.97 -33.81 -29.53
CA TYR A 334 8.06 -33.70 -30.66
C TYR A 334 8.79 -33.02 -31.82
N HIS A 335 9.30 -33.87 -32.71
CA HIS A 335 9.67 -33.53 -34.08
C HIS A 335 8.46 -33.79 -34.97
N GLY A 336 8.06 -32.80 -35.77
CA GLY A 336 7.07 -32.94 -36.84
C GLY A 336 6.52 -31.56 -37.18
N GLY A 337 6.52 -31.08 -38.41
CA GLY A 337 6.81 -31.70 -39.70
C GLY A 337 6.35 -30.69 -40.76
N HIS A 338 7.05 -30.69 -41.88
CA HIS A 338 6.85 -29.87 -43.08
C HIS A 338 5.41 -29.85 -43.62
N GLY A 339 5.06 -28.78 -44.34
CA GLY A 339 3.95 -28.79 -45.29
C GLY A 339 3.63 -27.45 -45.93
N HIS A 340 4.47 -27.00 -46.87
CA HIS A 340 4.06 -26.02 -47.89
C HIS A 340 2.94 -26.60 -48.75
N TYR A 341 1.94 -25.79 -49.13
CA TYR A 341 1.38 -25.73 -50.50
C TYR A 341 0.51 -24.46 -50.63
N HIS A 342 0.96 -23.54 -51.49
CA HIS A 342 0.15 -22.47 -52.08
C HIS A 342 -0.27 -22.91 -53.49
N PRO A 343 -1.51 -22.67 -53.91
CA PRO A 343 -1.83 -22.34 -55.29
C PRO A 343 -1.63 -20.84 -55.58
#